data_AF-A0A660VP92-F1
#
_entry.id   AF-A0A660VP92-F1
#
_cell.length_a   1.000
_cell.length_b   1.000
_cell.length_c   1.000
_cell.angle_alpha   90.00
_cell.angle_beta   90.00
_cell.angle_gamma   90.00
#
_symmetry.space_group_name_H-M   'P 1'
#
loop_
_entity.id
_entity.type
_entity.pdbx_description
1 polymer ?
#
loop_
_entity_poly.entity_id
_entity_poly.type
_entity_poly.pdbx_seq_one_letter_code
_entity_poly.pdbx_strand_id
1 'polypeptide(L)'
;MEPWRELPTGATEDDEERAALLKRIRDRQAALSRARLRRVEEAYRAAVKTPEGRTLLAFLIQDVCRIYHHAGSGEAARQAEGRRAVGLEIRKTLMDLDPRLPATIEAEFALEPEAVEEGHG
;
A
#
# COMPACT_ATOMS: atom_id res chain seq x y z
N MET A 1 38.31 51.45 -4.58
CA MET A 1 36.94 51.36 -4.04
C MET A 1 36.07 50.96 -5.22
N GLU A 2 35.97 49.66 -5.49
CA GLU A 2 35.20 49.16 -6.65
C GLU A 2 33.76 48.90 -6.21
N PRO A 3 32.77 49.41 -6.95
CA PRO A 3 31.37 49.28 -6.58
C PRO A 3 30.90 47.85 -6.83
N TRP A 4 30.24 47.32 -5.82
CA TRP A 4 29.36 46.15 -5.85
C TRP A 4 28.84 45.80 -7.25
N ARG A 5 29.31 44.70 -7.83
CA ARG A 5 28.57 44.01 -8.90
C ARG A 5 27.25 43.57 -8.29
N GLU A 6 26.18 44.27 -8.63
CA GLU A 6 24.82 43.80 -8.39
C GLU A 6 24.68 42.42 -9.06
N LEU A 7 24.45 41.40 -8.23
CA LEU A 7 24.02 40.10 -8.71
C LEU A 7 22.67 40.28 -9.42
N PRO A 8 22.40 39.61 -10.55
CA PRO A 8 21.09 39.71 -11.18
C PRO A 8 20.03 39.16 -10.21
N THR A 9 19.16 40.04 -9.71
CA THR A 9 18.12 39.77 -8.72
C THR A 9 16.76 39.41 -9.34
N GLY A 10 16.75 38.75 -10.50
CA GLY A 10 15.51 38.35 -11.16
C GLY A 10 15.56 36.89 -11.58
N ALA A 11 14.62 36.08 -11.08
CA ALA A 11 14.24 34.86 -11.79
C ALA A 11 13.86 35.27 -13.22
N THR A 12 14.38 34.56 -14.21
CA THR A 12 14.06 34.87 -15.61
C THR A 12 12.62 34.46 -15.93
N GLU A 13 12.01 35.05 -16.95
CA GLU A 13 10.66 34.65 -17.43
C GLU A 13 10.57 33.13 -17.67
N ASP A 14 11.66 32.53 -18.16
CA ASP A 14 11.84 31.09 -18.31
C ASP A 14 11.81 30.31 -16.97
N ASP A 15 12.33 30.89 -15.88
CA ASP A 15 12.30 30.26 -14.54
C ASP A 15 10.88 30.28 -13.94
N GLU A 16 10.13 31.36 -14.18
CA GLU A 16 8.73 31.48 -13.75
C GLU A 16 7.83 30.54 -14.53
N GLU A 17 8.00 30.44 -15.85
CA GLU A 17 7.29 29.49 -16.70
C GLU A 17 7.61 28.04 -16.32
N ARG A 18 8.88 27.73 -16.05
CA ARG A 18 9.31 26.40 -15.59
C ARG A 18 8.72 26.05 -14.22
N ALA A 19 8.67 27.00 -13.28
CA ALA A 19 8.06 26.79 -11.98
C ALA A 19 6.54 26.55 -12.11
N ALA A 20 5.85 27.32 -12.97
CA ALA A 20 4.43 27.14 -13.25
C ALA A 20 4.14 25.77 -13.88
N LEU A 21 4.97 25.32 -14.82
CA LEU A 21 4.83 24.00 -15.44
C LEU A 21 5.02 22.86 -14.43
N LEU A 22 6.07 22.93 -13.60
CA LEU A 22 6.30 21.94 -12.54
C LEU A 22 5.14 21.90 -11.53
N LYS A 23 4.59 23.06 -11.17
CA LYS A 23 3.40 23.14 -10.32
C LYS A 23 2.21 22.44 -10.97
N ARG A 24 1.92 22.68 -12.25
CA ARG A 24 0.82 22.02 -12.99
C ARG A 24 1.01 20.50 -13.06
N ILE A 25 2.24 20.02 -13.26
CA ILE A 25 2.55 18.59 -13.26
C ILE A 25 2.27 17.98 -11.88
N ARG A 26 2.74 18.62 -10.80
CA ARG A 26 2.51 18.17 -9.43
C ARG A 26 1.02 18.16 -9.08
N ASP A 27 0.29 19.21 -9.45
CA ASP A 27 -1.16 19.31 -9.22
C ASP A 27 -1.92 18.20 -9.97
N ARG A 28 -1.52 17.91 -11.21
CA ARG A 28 -2.08 16.81 -12.01
C ARG A 28 -1.76 15.44 -11.41
N GLN A 29 -0.52 15.20 -11.00
CA GLN A 29 -0.13 13.96 -10.32
C GLN A 29 -0.92 13.79 -9.01
N ALA A 30 -1.06 14.84 -8.21
CA ALA A 30 -1.85 14.80 -6.98
C ALA A 30 -3.34 14.51 -7.26
N ALA A 31 -3.91 15.10 -8.31
CA ALA A 31 -5.28 14.83 -8.72
C ALA A 31 -5.48 13.36 -9.15
N LEU A 32 -4.55 12.81 -9.93
CA LEU A 32 -4.57 11.40 -10.34
C LEU A 32 -4.43 10.46 -9.14
N SER A 33 -3.51 10.75 -8.22
CA SER A 33 -3.35 9.98 -6.98
C SER A 33 -4.61 9.98 -6.14
N ARG A 34 -5.27 11.14 -5.96
CA ARG A 34 -6.56 11.23 -5.25
C ARG A 34 -7.67 10.44 -5.94
N ALA A 35 -7.75 10.51 -7.27
CA ALA A 35 -8.74 9.73 -8.02
C ALA A 35 -8.51 8.23 -7.88
N ARG A 36 -7.24 7.78 -7.91
CA ARG A 36 -6.88 6.38 -7.67
C ARG A 36 -7.24 5.94 -6.25
N LEU A 37 -6.96 6.76 -5.25
CA LEU A 37 -7.32 6.46 -3.85
C LEU A 37 -8.84 6.31 -3.68
N ARG A 38 -9.64 7.21 -4.26
CA ARG A 38 -11.11 7.09 -4.22
C ARG A 38 -11.62 5.80 -4.85
N ARG A 39 -11.08 5.42 -6.02
CA ARG A 39 -11.45 4.14 -6.67
C ARG A 39 -11.08 2.93 -5.82
N VAL A 40 -9.91 2.95 -5.19
CA VAL A 40 -9.47 1.89 -4.27
C VAL A 40 -10.39 1.82 -3.05
N GLU A 41 -10.77 2.97 -2.49
CA GLU A 41 -11.71 3.05 -1.37
C GLU A 41 -13.09 2.51 -1.72
N GLU A 42 -13.63 2.87 -2.89
CA GLU A 42 -14.89 2.35 -3.41
C GLU A 42 -14.84 0.84 -3.63
N ALA A 43 -13.76 0.33 -4.23
CA ALA A 43 -13.55 -1.11 -4.42
C ALA A 43 -13.48 -1.85 -3.08
N TYR A 44 -12.76 -1.30 -2.09
CA TYR A 44 -12.70 -1.85 -0.73
C TYR A 44 -14.09 -1.89 -0.07
N ARG A 45 -14.84 -0.78 -0.14
CA ARG A 45 -16.21 -0.69 0.39
C ARG A 45 -17.18 -1.66 -0.27
N ALA A 46 -16.97 -2.00 -1.54
CA ALA A 46 -17.75 -3.02 -2.23
C ALA A 46 -17.34 -4.43 -1.75
N ALA A 47 -16.03 -4.73 -1.73
CA ALA A 47 -15.51 -6.04 -1.37
C ALA A 47 -15.87 -6.46 0.07
N VAL A 48 -15.79 -5.54 1.03
CA VAL A 48 -16.09 -5.84 2.45
C VAL A 48 -17.56 -6.21 2.71
N LYS A 49 -18.47 -5.97 1.76
CA LYS A 49 -19.89 -6.31 1.90
C LYS A 49 -20.20 -7.77 1.59
N THR A 50 -19.32 -8.45 0.85
CA THR A 50 -19.49 -9.84 0.42
C THR A 50 -18.56 -10.77 1.18
N PRO A 51 -18.96 -12.01 1.53
CA PRO A 51 -18.07 -13.00 2.12
C PRO A 51 -16.80 -13.24 1.29
N GLU A 52 -16.94 -13.40 -0.02
CA GLU A 52 -15.83 -13.68 -0.94
C GLU A 52 -14.84 -12.52 -0.98
N GLY A 53 -15.35 -11.28 -1.00
CA GLY A 53 -14.52 -10.08 -0.93
C GLY A 53 -13.79 -9.92 0.41
N ARG A 54 -14.39 -10.33 1.54
CA ARG A 54 -13.70 -10.36 2.85
C ARG A 54 -12.58 -11.39 2.86
N THR A 55 -12.82 -12.57 2.30
CA THR A 55 -11.81 -13.62 2.12
C THR A 55 -10.63 -13.11 1.29
N LEU A 56 -10.89 -12.53 0.11
CA LEU A 56 -9.85 -11.95 -0.74
C LEU A 56 -9.05 -10.86 0.00
N LEU A 57 -9.74 -9.94 0.69
CA LEU A 57 -9.07 -8.89 1.46
C LEU A 57 -8.20 -9.47 2.56
N ALA A 58 -8.67 -10.50 3.27
CA ALA A 58 -7.91 -11.14 4.34
C ALA A 58 -6.61 -11.76 3.84
N PHE A 59 -6.61 -12.38 2.65
CA PHE A 59 -5.39 -12.87 2.01
C PHE A 59 -4.45 -11.73 1.58
N LEU A 60 -4.97 -10.73 0.86
CA LEU A 60 -4.17 -9.60 0.40
C LEU A 60 -3.49 -8.85 1.55
N ILE A 61 -4.19 -8.70 2.67
CA ILE A 61 -3.65 -8.02 3.86
C ILE A 61 -2.54 -8.86 4.52
N GLN A 62 -2.62 -10.19 4.52
CA GLN A 62 -1.56 -11.04 5.05
C GLN A 62 -0.23 -10.80 4.34
N ASP A 63 -0.26 -10.71 3.00
CA ASP A 63 0.92 -10.46 2.18
C ASP A 63 1.41 -9.02 2.28
N VAL A 64 0.53 -8.04 2.07
CA VAL A 64 0.90 -6.61 2.02
C VAL A 64 1.40 -6.11 3.38
N CYS A 65 0.73 -6.51 4.45
CA CYS A 65 1.11 -6.15 5.82
C CYS A 65 2.14 -7.09 6.43
N ARG A 66 2.59 -8.10 5.66
CA ARG A 66 3.62 -9.05 6.08
C ARG A 66 3.34 -9.70 7.44
N ILE A 67 2.09 -10.10 7.67
CA ILE A 67 1.63 -10.55 8.99
C ILE A 67 2.45 -11.71 9.54
N TYR A 68 2.91 -12.60 8.64
CA TYR A 68 3.69 -13.79 8.97
C TYR A 68 5.20 -13.66 8.72
N HIS A 69 5.69 -12.51 8.26
CA HIS A 69 7.14 -12.34 8.10
C HIS A 69 7.76 -11.82 9.39
N HIS A 70 8.89 -12.40 9.76
CA HIS A 70 9.72 -11.86 10.84
C HIS A 70 10.37 -10.55 10.40
N ALA A 71 10.11 -9.48 11.14
CA ALA A 71 10.85 -8.25 10.99
C ALA A 71 12.30 -8.49 11.42
N GLY A 72 13.28 -8.06 10.62
CA GLY A 72 14.70 -8.06 10.98
C GLY A 72 15.00 -7.05 12.11
N SER A 73 16.18 -6.44 12.14
CA SER A 73 16.50 -5.36 13.10
C SER A 73 16.51 -3.97 12.44
N GLY A 74 16.36 -2.92 13.25
CA GLY A 74 16.52 -1.52 12.82
C GLY A 74 15.27 -0.82 12.27
N GLU A 75 15.49 0.27 11.51
CA GLU A 75 14.44 1.14 10.96
C GLU A 75 13.45 0.38 10.06
N ALA A 76 13.97 -0.54 9.24
CA ALA A 76 13.16 -1.39 8.36
C ALA A 76 12.25 -2.34 9.15
N ALA A 77 12.71 -2.80 10.32
CA ALA A 77 11.91 -3.63 11.22
C ALA A 77 10.77 -2.85 11.86
N ARG A 78 11.01 -1.61 12.29
CA ARG A 78 9.96 -0.73 12.84
C ARG A 78 8.89 -0.41 11.80
N GLN A 79 9.29 -0.13 10.56
CA GLN A 79 8.34 0.10 9.47
C GLN A 79 7.54 -1.17 9.12
N ALA A 80 8.18 -2.34 9.15
CA ALA A 80 7.50 -3.62 8.96
C ALA A 80 6.51 -3.90 10.10
N GLU A 81 6.89 -3.63 11.35
CA GLU A 81 6.02 -3.83 12.53
C GLU A 81 4.80 -2.89 12.49
N GLY A 82 4.98 -1.63 12.06
CA GLY A 82 3.86 -0.72 11.87
C GLY A 82 2.84 -1.23 10.84
N ARG A 83 3.32 -1.77 9.70
CA ARG A 83 2.43 -2.38 8.69
C ARG A 83 1.75 -3.63 9.22
N ARG A 84 2.50 -4.45 9.97
CA ARG A 84 2.00 -5.68 10.60
C ARG A 84 0.89 -5.40 11.60
N ALA A 85 1.06 -4.40 12.47
CA ALA A 85 0.04 -3.99 13.42
C ALA A 85 -1.27 -3.57 12.73
N VAL A 86 -1.17 -2.73 11.68
CA VAL A 86 -2.32 -2.34 10.85
C VAL A 86 -2.97 -3.56 10.20
N GLY A 87 -2.17 -4.47 9.64
CA GLY A 87 -2.70 -5.69 9.02
C GLY A 87 -3.47 -6.58 9.98
N LEU A 88 -2.96 -6.73 11.21
CA LEU A 88 -3.64 -7.48 12.27
C LEU A 88 -4.97 -6.84 12.67
N GLU A 89 -5.02 -5.52 12.78
CA GLU A 89 -6.25 -4.79 13.10
C GLU A 89 -7.32 -4.92 12.01
N ILE A 90 -6.93 -4.77 10.74
CA ILE A 90 -7.87 -4.95 9.62
C ILE A 90 -8.33 -6.41 9.55
N ARG A 91 -7.42 -7.39 9.72
CA ARG A 91 -7.78 -8.81 9.75
C ARG A 91 -8.79 -9.11 10.85
N LYS A 92 -8.58 -8.57 12.06
CA LYS A 92 -9.54 -8.71 13.17
C LYS A 92 -10.91 -8.13 12.79
N THR A 93 -10.94 -6.93 12.22
CA THR A 93 -12.18 -6.28 11.76
C THR A 93 -12.92 -7.15 10.73
N LEU A 94 -12.20 -7.77 9.79
CA LEU A 94 -12.80 -8.68 8.80
C LEU A 94 -13.38 -9.94 9.45
N MET A 95 -12.72 -10.49 10.47
CA MET A 95 -13.23 -11.63 11.24
C MET A 95 -14.47 -11.26 12.08
N ASP A 96 -14.51 -10.05 12.64
CA ASP A 96 -15.68 -9.55 13.37
C ASP A 96 -16.88 -9.38 12.42
N LEU A 97 -16.63 -9.02 11.15
CA LEU A 97 -17.65 -8.86 10.11
C LEU A 97 -18.10 -10.18 9.47
N ASP A 98 -17.26 -11.21 9.44
CA ASP A 98 -17.61 -12.56 8.99
C ASP A 98 -16.97 -13.63 9.90
N PRO A 99 -17.71 -14.13 10.89
CA PRO A 99 -17.21 -15.13 11.85
C PRO A 99 -16.78 -16.46 11.22
N ARG A 100 -17.16 -16.73 9.96
CA ARG A 100 -16.78 -17.96 9.24
C ARG A 100 -15.44 -17.83 8.53
N LEU A 101 -14.94 -16.60 8.38
CA LEU A 101 -13.73 -16.26 7.66
C LEU A 101 -12.49 -17.07 8.12
N PRO A 102 -12.26 -17.35 9.43
CA PRO A 102 -11.13 -18.20 9.84
C PRO A 102 -11.18 -19.58 9.21
N ALA A 103 -12.34 -20.24 9.26
CA ALA A 103 -12.53 -21.59 8.69
C ALA A 103 -12.40 -21.58 7.16
N THR A 104 -12.88 -20.53 6.48
CA THR A 104 -12.69 -20.38 5.03
C THR A 104 -11.22 -20.23 4.66
N ILE A 105 -10.46 -19.41 5.39
CA ILE A 105 -9.03 -19.24 5.15
C ILE A 105 -8.28 -20.56 5.37
N GLU A 106 -8.58 -21.27 6.46
CA GLU A 106 -7.96 -22.57 6.77
C GLU A 106 -8.25 -23.62 5.69
N ALA A 107 -9.49 -23.67 5.19
CA ALA A 107 -9.88 -24.60 4.14
C ALA A 107 -9.13 -24.33 2.81
N GLU A 108 -8.94 -23.07 2.44
CA GLU A 108 -8.17 -22.70 1.23
C GLU A 108 -6.70 -23.10 1.36
N PHE A 109 -6.07 -22.94 2.53
CA PHE A 109 -4.69 -23.38 2.75
C PHE A 109 -4.55 -24.92 2.87
N ALA A 110 -5.60 -25.63 3.29
CA ALA A 110 -5.60 -27.09 3.36
C ALA A 110 -5.73 -27.78 2.00
N LEU A 111 -6.09 -27.03 0.94
CA LEU A 111 -6.26 -27.53 -0.43
C LEU A 111 -4.96 -27.52 -1.25
N GLU A 112 -3.81 -27.17 -0.66
CA GLU A 112 -2.48 -27.39 -1.22
C GLU A 112 -1.94 -28.74 -0.71
N PRO A 113 -2.26 -29.89 -1.35
CA PRO A 113 -1.54 -31.12 -1.04
C PRO A 113 -0.08 -30.91 -1.42
N GLU A 114 0.81 -31.27 -0.50
CA GLU A 114 2.23 -31.41 -0.78
C GLU A 114 2.40 -32.33 -2.01
N ALA A 115 2.65 -31.75 -3.18
CA ALA A 115 3.29 -32.47 -4.25
C ALA A 115 4.77 -32.65 -3.87
N VAL A 116 5.02 -33.44 -2.83
CA VAL A 116 6.32 -34.08 -2.67
C VAL A 116 6.40 -35.12 -3.77
N GLU A 117 6.93 -34.72 -4.94
CA GLU A 117 7.55 -35.69 -5.81
C GLU A 117 8.79 -36.22 -5.10
N GLU A 118 8.61 -37.27 -4.29
CA GLU A 118 9.66 -38.26 -4.09
C GLU A 118 9.90 -38.95 -5.43
N GLY A 119 10.73 -38.31 -6.26
CA GLY A 119 11.35 -38.93 -7.42
C GLY A 119 12.30 -40.03 -6.95
N HIS A 120 11.80 -41.26 -7.01
CA HIS A 120 12.57 -42.51 -6.99
C HIS A 120 13.78 -42.48 -7.95
N GLY A 121 14.88 -43.13 -7.55
CA GLY A 121 15.95 -43.53 -8.47
C GLY A 121 17.29 -43.76 -7.80
#